data_AF-X1P7I0-F1
#
_entry.id   AF-X1P7I0-F1
#
_cell.length_a   1.000
_cell.length_b   1.000
_cell.length_c   1.000
_cell.angle_alpha   90.00
_cell.angle_beta   90.00
_cell.angle_gamma   90.00
#
_symmetry.space_group_name_H-M   'P 1'
#
loop_
_entity.id
_entity.type
_entity.pdbx_description
1 polymer ?
#
loop_
_entity_poly.entity_id
_entity_poly.type
_entity_poly.pdbx_seq_one_letter_code
_entity_poly.pdbx_strand_id
1 'polypeptide(L)'
;VSWKSHQNGLNNPKAHLRRAVSLDDIINAPIIAWPLGLFDCCGVSDGSAAAILVRAEDAKKFREDPVYIKSLQIAAASGADMWYTEYDYTHAETGYQCGIRAYKEAGVKNPREEISMAEVHDCFSITEAVTMEDLQFSPRGKVREDIESGFFDLDGGLPIQPDGGLKCFGHPFLPLILLISGVTSKSMVSLPFP
;
A
#
# COMPACT_ATOMS: atom_id res chain seq x y z
N VAL A 1 -11.50 -2.77 -3.35
CA VAL A 1 -10.15 -3.19 -2.88
C VAL A 1 -9.77 -4.56 -3.42
N SER A 2 -10.31 -5.66 -2.89
CA SER A 2 -9.85 -7.02 -3.25
C SER A 2 -9.87 -7.31 -4.75
N TRP A 3 -10.93 -6.89 -5.45
CA TRP A 3 -11.02 -7.02 -6.90
C TRP A 3 -9.85 -6.35 -7.62
N LYS A 4 -9.56 -5.07 -7.29
CA LYS A 4 -8.43 -4.30 -7.84
C LYS A 4 -7.11 -5.04 -7.63
N SER A 5 -6.84 -5.49 -6.40
CA SER A 5 -5.60 -6.20 -6.08
C SER A 5 -5.44 -7.48 -6.90
N HIS A 6 -6.53 -8.21 -7.15
CA HIS A 6 -6.54 -9.40 -8.03
C HIS A 6 -6.32 -9.05 -9.52
N GLN A 7 -6.86 -7.93 -10.01
CA GLN A 7 -6.58 -7.47 -11.38
C GLN A 7 -5.11 -7.04 -11.55
N ASN A 8 -4.55 -6.35 -10.55
CA ASN A 8 -3.15 -5.92 -10.56
C ASN A 8 -2.20 -7.12 -10.44
N GLY A 9 -2.46 -8.02 -9.50
CA GLY A 9 -1.67 -9.23 -9.26
C GLY A 9 -1.65 -10.19 -10.45
N LEU A 10 -2.71 -10.22 -11.28
CA LEU A 10 -2.74 -11.02 -12.51
C LEU A 10 -1.58 -10.66 -13.47
N ASN A 11 -1.27 -9.37 -13.57
CA ASN A 11 -0.27 -8.84 -14.48
C ASN A 11 1.16 -8.89 -13.91
N ASN A 12 1.30 -9.21 -12.63
CA ASN A 12 2.59 -9.28 -11.96
C ASN A 12 3.16 -10.71 -11.99
N PRO A 13 4.28 -10.97 -12.71
CA PRO A 13 4.87 -12.30 -12.79
C PRO A 13 5.37 -12.84 -11.44
N LYS A 14 5.65 -11.95 -10.48
CA LYS A 14 6.17 -12.29 -9.14
C LYS A 14 5.07 -12.48 -8.10
N ALA A 15 3.81 -12.17 -8.42
CA ALA A 15 2.72 -12.31 -7.46
C ALA A 15 2.47 -13.79 -7.11
N HIS A 16 2.19 -14.05 -5.84
CA HIS A 16 1.78 -15.38 -5.37
C HIS A 16 0.41 -15.77 -5.95
N LEU A 17 -0.58 -14.87 -5.88
CA LEU A 17 -1.92 -15.09 -6.42
C LEU A 17 -2.07 -14.39 -7.77
N ARG A 18 -1.92 -15.15 -8.85
CA ARG A 18 -2.02 -14.65 -10.23
C ARG A 18 -3.33 -15.07 -10.88
N ARG A 19 -4.44 -14.67 -10.26
CA ARG A 19 -5.79 -15.05 -10.70
C ARG A 19 -6.74 -13.88 -10.54
N ALA A 20 -7.44 -13.54 -11.63
CA ALA A 20 -8.58 -12.64 -11.57
C ALA A 20 -9.75 -13.30 -10.83
N VAL A 21 -10.44 -12.53 -10.00
CA VAL A 21 -11.60 -12.98 -9.23
C VAL A 21 -12.73 -11.98 -9.49
N SER A 22 -13.96 -12.47 -9.70
CA SER A 22 -15.11 -11.61 -9.91
C SER A 22 -15.56 -10.97 -8.59
N LEU A 23 -16.30 -9.85 -8.66
CA LEU A 23 -16.90 -9.25 -7.46
C LEU A 23 -17.86 -10.22 -6.77
N ASP A 24 -18.62 -10.99 -7.54
CA ASP A 24 -19.55 -11.99 -7.01
C ASP A 24 -18.82 -13.10 -6.26
N ASP A 25 -17.69 -13.58 -6.77
CA ASP A 25 -16.86 -14.57 -6.06
C ASP A 25 -16.27 -14.01 -4.76
N ILE A 26 -15.93 -12.71 -4.73
CA ILE A 26 -15.41 -12.02 -3.54
C ILE A 26 -16.50 -11.93 -2.46
N ILE A 27 -17.70 -11.48 -2.83
CA ILE A 27 -18.82 -11.30 -1.90
C ILE A 27 -19.32 -12.64 -1.35
N ASN A 28 -19.33 -13.69 -2.18
CA ASN A 28 -19.80 -15.03 -1.79
C ASN A 28 -18.70 -15.92 -1.22
N ALA A 29 -17.51 -15.38 -0.96
CA ALA A 29 -16.39 -16.14 -0.41
C ALA A 29 -16.71 -16.66 1.01
N PRO A 30 -16.10 -17.79 1.42
CA PRO A 30 -16.22 -18.25 2.80
C PRO A 30 -15.81 -17.16 3.79
N ILE A 31 -16.63 -16.93 4.82
CA ILE A 31 -16.36 -15.95 5.88
C ILE A 31 -15.21 -16.47 6.75
N ILE A 32 -14.22 -15.61 6.99
CA ILE A 32 -13.11 -15.89 7.92
C ILE A 32 -13.39 -15.24 9.27
N ALA A 33 -13.71 -13.95 9.26
CA ALA A 33 -14.08 -13.17 10.44
C ALA A 33 -15.07 -12.10 10.02
N TRP A 34 -16.35 -12.26 10.40
CA TRP A 34 -17.42 -11.39 9.90
C TRP A 34 -17.09 -9.90 10.11
N PRO A 35 -17.20 -9.03 9.08
CA PRO A 35 -17.76 -9.29 7.74
C PRO A 35 -16.76 -9.74 6.66
N LEU A 36 -15.49 -9.99 7.02
CA LEU A 36 -14.40 -10.29 6.08
C LEU A 36 -14.44 -11.74 5.57
N GLY A 37 -14.46 -11.87 4.24
CA GLY A 37 -14.38 -13.14 3.52
C GLY A 37 -12.94 -13.58 3.24
N LEU A 38 -12.77 -14.78 2.69
CA LEU A 38 -11.46 -15.31 2.30
C LEU A 38 -10.72 -14.37 1.35
N PHE A 39 -11.44 -13.79 0.39
CA PHE A 39 -10.87 -12.80 -0.52
C PHE A 39 -10.76 -11.41 0.10
N ASP A 40 -10.93 -11.21 1.40
CA ASP A 40 -10.51 -9.99 2.09
C ASP A 40 -9.17 -10.16 2.79
N CYS A 41 -8.71 -11.40 3.00
CA CYS A 41 -7.44 -11.71 3.62
C CYS A 41 -6.32 -11.85 2.58
N CYS A 42 -5.09 -11.53 2.97
CA CYS A 42 -3.88 -11.89 2.21
C CYS A 42 -3.52 -13.37 2.35
N GLY A 43 -2.80 -13.92 1.36
CA GLY A 43 -2.31 -15.30 1.40
C GLY A 43 -1.03 -15.43 2.24
N VAL A 44 -0.91 -16.53 2.99
CA VAL A 44 0.37 -16.91 3.64
C VAL A 44 1.38 -17.24 2.55
N SER A 45 2.53 -16.55 2.56
CA SER A 45 3.49 -16.59 1.46
C SER A 45 4.91 -16.70 1.97
N ASP A 46 5.74 -17.49 1.29
CA ASP A 46 7.19 -17.53 1.50
C ASP A 46 7.89 -16.68 0.44
N GLY A 47 8.83 -15.84 0.85
CA GLY A 47 9.55 -14.95 -0.08
C GLY A 47 10.55 -14.05 0.62
N SER A 48 11.33 -13.33 -0.18
CA SER A 48 12.34 -12.38 0.30
C SER A 48 12.46 -11.17 -0.63
N ALA A 49 12.74 -10.01 -0.06
CA ALA A 49 13.12 -8.81 -0.79
C ALA A 49 14.38 -8.20 -0.18
N ALA A 50 15.20 -7.53 -1.00
CA ALA A 50 16.39 -6.84 -0.56
C ALA A 50 16.55 -5.53 -1.33
N ALA A 51 17.09 -4.50 -0.66
CA ALA A 51 17.44 -3.22 -1.24
C ALA A 51 18.88 -2.86 -0.86
N ILE A 52 19.63 -2.29 -1.80
CA ILE A 52 20.98 -1.76 -1.55
C ILE A 52 20.86 -0.25 -1.36
N LEU A 53 21.24 0.20 -0.17
CA LEU A 53 21.16 1.61 0.22
C LEU A 53 22.56 2.21 0.25
N VAL A 54 22.71 3.36 -0.40
CA VAL A 54 23.95 4.15 -0.41
C VAL A 54 23.62 5.62 -0.14
N ARG A 55 24.63 6.42 0.19
CA ARG A 55 24.45 7.88 0.29
C ARG A 55 23.99 8.43 -1.05
N ALA A 56 23.13 9.45 -1.02
CA ALA A 56 22.57 10.06 -2.23
C ALA A 56 23.64 10.56 -3.22
N GLU A 57 24.76 11.07 -2.70
CA GLU A 57 25.93 11.53 -3.47
C GLU A 57 26.68 10.40 -4.18
N ASP A 58 26.60 9.17 -3.66
CA ASP A 58 27.24 7.99 -4.23
C ASP A 58 26.33 7.22 -5.18
N ALA A 59 25.03 7.48 -5.18
CA ALA A 59 24.04 6.68 -5.90
C ALA A 59 24.34 6.57 -7.42
N LYS A 60 24.81 7.66 -8.03
CA LYS A 60 25.19 7.70 -9.46
C LYS A 60 26.45 6.89 -9.80
N LYS A 61 27.22 6.44 -8.80
CA LYS A 61 28.35 5.53 -9.00
C LYS A 61 27.89 4.09 -9.24
N PHE A 62 26.67 3.74 -8.80
CA PHE A 62 26.13 2.38 -8.87
C PHE A 62 25.06 2.22 -9.96
N ARG A 63 24.26 3.26 -10.24
CA ARG A 63 23.25 3.27 -11.31
C ARG A 63 23.01 4.68 -11.84
N GLU A 64 22.63 4.79 -13.11
CA GLU A 64 22.36 6.10 -13.75
C GLU A 64 21.04 6.72 -13.30
N ASP A 65 20.07 5.90 -12.89
CA ASP A 65 18.69 6.24 -12.57
C ASP A 65 18.31 5.93 -11.09
N PRO A 66 19.04 6.44 -10.08
CA PRO A 66 18.78 6.08 -8.69
C PRO A 66 17.42 6.59 -8.19
N VAL A 67 16.77 5.76 -7.37
CA VAL A 67 15.60 6.15 -6.58
C VAL A 67 16.07 6.73 -5.25
N TYR A 68 15.62 7.95 -4.94
CA TYR A 68 16.00 8.65 -3.72
C TYR A 68 14.92 8.53 -2.65
N ILE A 69 15.33 8.29 -1.41
CA ILE A 69 14.45 8.35 -0.24
C ILE A 69 14.36 9.81 0.18
N LYS A 70 13.16 10.41 0.05
CA LYS A 70 12.90 11.82 0.38
C LYS A 70 12.57 12.02 1.86
N SER A 71 12.00 11.02 2.51
CA SER A 71 11.67 11.01 3.92
C SER A 71 11.52 9.57 4.41
N LEU A 72 11.83 9.34 5.68
CA LEU A 72 11.52 8.10 6.40
C LEU A 72 11.07 8.47 7.80
N GLN A 73 9.85 8.07 8.16
CA GLN A 73 9.25 8.43 9.45
C GLN A 73 8.76 7.20 10.19
N ILE A 74 8.95 7.23 11.51
CA ILE A 74 8.52 6.18 12.43
C ILE A 74 7.67 6.84 13.51
N ALA A 75 6.50 6.27 13.77
CA ALA A 75 5.61 6.63 14.85
C ALA A 75 5.25 5.37 15.62
N ALA A 76 5.25 5.48 16.95
CA ALA A 76 4.86 4.41 17.86
C ALA A 76 3.68 4.89 18.71
N ALA A 77 2.72 4.00 18.93
CA ALA A 77 1.64 4.19 19.89
C ALA A 77 2.00 3.53 21.22
N SER A 78 1.26 3.88 22.27
CA SER A 78 1.37 3.27 23.60
C SER A 78 0.89 1.81 23.65
N GLY A 79 0.29 1.29 22.57
CA GLY A 79 -0.38 -0.01 22.55
C GLY A 79 -1.79 0.03 23.16
N ALA A 80 -2.34 1.21 23.43
CA ALA A 80 -3.69 1.35 23.99
C ALA A 80 -4.76 0.67 23.14
N ASP A 81 -4.57 0.68 21.82
CA ASP A 81 -5.33 -0.06 20.81
C ASP A 81 -5.35 -1.58 21.02
N MET A 82 -4.36 -2.15 21.70
CA MET A 82 -4.32 -3.59 22.01
C MET A 82 -4.96 -3.94 23.36
N TRP A 83 -4.98 -2.99 24.30
CA TRP A 83 -5.36 -3.24 25.69
C TRP A 83 -6.73 -2.67 26.07
N TYR A 84 -7.24 -1.69 25.34
CA TYR A 84 -8.48 -1.00 25.65
C TYR A 84 -9.50 -1.11 24.51
N THR A 85 -10.77 -1.23 24.89
CA THR A 85 -11.89 -1.37 23.96
C THR A 85 -12.46 -0.04 23.47
N GLU A 86 -12.01 1.08 24.03
CA GLU A 86 -12.46 2.43 23.68
C GLU A 86 -11.76 3.02 22.45
N TYR A 87 -10.82 2.29 21.86
CA TYR A 87 -10.14 2.71 20.64
C TYR A 87 -11.14 2.73 19.46
N ASP A 88 -11.06 3.74 18.61
CA ASP A 88 -12.01 3.97 17.51
C ASP A 88 -11.94 2.86 16.44
N TYR A 89 -10.76 2.29 16.20
CA TYR A 89 -10.46 1.30 15.15
C TYR A 89 -10.81 1.71 13.71
N THR A 90 -11.35 2.92 13.49
CA THR A 90 -11.59 3.47 12.15
C THR A 90 -10.35 4.15 11.55
N HIS A 91 -9.27 4.27 12.32
CA HIS A 91 -8.00 4.84 11.89
C HIS A 91 -6.80 4.21 12.60
N ALA A 92 -5.62 4.33 12.01
CA ALA A 92 -4.36 4.07 12.68
C ALA A 92 -3.64 5.41 12.92
N GLU A 93 -3.75 5.94 14.14
CA GLU A 93 -3.17 7.24 14.50
C GLU A 93 -1.66 7.31 14.21
N THR A 94 -0.93 6.21 14.38
CA THR A 94 0.49 6.11 14.02
C THR A 94 0.73 6.32 12.53
N GLY A 95 -0.07 5.69 11.67
CA GLY A 95 -0.03 5.86 10.22
C GLY A 95 -0.32 7.30 9.82
N TYR A 96 -1.35 7.90 10.41
CA TYR A 96 -1.73 9.30 10.20
C TYR A 96 -0.59 10.27 10.54
N GLN A 97 -0.02 10.14 11.74
CA GLN A 97 1.10 11.00 12.17
C GLN A 97 2.37 10.75 11.34
N CYS A 98 2.64 9.51 10.95
CA CYS A 98 3.76 9.18 10.06
C CYS A 98 3.60 9.87 8.70
N GLY A 99 2.40 9.80 8.09
CA GLY A 99 2.10 10.46 6.81
C GLY A 99 2.39 11.96 6.87
N ILE A 100 1.83 12.67 7.86
CA ILE A 100 2.04 14.11 8.04
C ILE A 100 3.52 14.46 8.17
N ARG A 101 4.27 13.73 9.01
CA ARG A 101 5.70 13.97 9.20
C ARG A 101 6.47 13.71 7.91
N ALA A 102 6.10 12.65 7.19
CA ALA A 102 6.79 12.24 5.98
C ALA A 102 6.59 13.26 4.86
N TYR A 103 5.35 13.73 4.66
CA TYR A 103 5.05 14.78 3.70
C TYR A 103 5.76 16.08 4.03
N LYS A 104 5.79 16.48 5.32
CA LYS A 104 6.50 17.68 5.76
C LYS A 104 7.99 17.61 5.46
N GLU A 105 8.66 16.50 5.76
CA GLU A 105 10.09 16.31 5.49
C GLU A 105 10.38 16.21 3.98
N ALA A 106 9.52 15.52 3.23
CA ALA A 106 9.65 15.38 1.79
C ALA A 106 9.32 16.65 1.00
N GLY A 107 8.64 17.62 1.63
CA GLY A 107 8.16 18.86 1.01
C GLY A 107 6.86 18.70 0.20
N VAL A 108 6.11 17.61 0.43
CA VAL A 108 4.82 17.33 -0.22
C VAL A 108 3.72 18.12 0.49
N LYS A 109 2.91 18.86 -0.27
CA LYS A 109 1.82 19.69 0.27
C LYS A 109 0.45 19.06 0.05
N ASN A 110 0.24 18.45 -1.11
CA ASN A 110 -0.98 17.74 -1.48
C ASN A 110 -0.63 16.30 -1.88
N PRO A 111 -0.63 15.35 -0.94
CA PRO A 111 -0.23 13.97 -1.23
C PRO A 111 -1.13 13.29 -2.28
N ARG A 112 -2.41 13.67 -2.36
CA ARG A 112 -3.35 13.12 -3.35
C ARG A 112 -2.94 13.44 -4.80
N GLU A 113 -2.28 14.58 -5.04
CA GLU A 113 -1.90 15.06 -6.37
C GLU A 113 -0.40 14.88 -6.66
N GLU A 114 0.45 14.91 -5.63
CA GLU A 114 1.90 14.88 -5.77
C GLU A 114 2.50 13.47 -5.70
N ILE A 115 1.79 12.52 -5.07
CA ILE A 115 2.21 11.12 -5.08
C ILE A 115 1.73 10.47 -6.38
N SER A 116 2.63 9.76 -7.07
CA SER A 116 2.32 9.14 -8.37
C SER A 116 1.86 7.68 -8.26
N MET A 117 2.18 7.01 -7.15
CA MET A 117 1.67 5.69 -6.78
C MET A 117 1.94 5.45 -5.29
N ALA A 118 1.20 4.54 -4.66
CA ALA A 118 1.47 4.13 -3.29
C ALA A 118 1.39 2.61 -3.10
N GLU A 119 2.34 2.06 -2.37
CA GLU A 119 2.26 0.74 -1.76
C GLU A 119 1.85 0.93 -0.30
N VAL A 120 0.79 0.26 0.16
CA VAL A 120 0.28 0.34 1.54
C VAL A 120 0.24 -1.03 2.23
N HIS A 121 -0.09 -1.09 3.52
CA HIS A 121 -0.17 -2.36 4.24
C HIS A 121 -1.60 -2.95 4.15
N ASP A 122 -1.92 -3.63 3.06
CA ASP A 122 -3.21 -4.27 2.75
C ASP A 122 -3.28 -5.75 3.18
N CYS A 123 -2.92 -6.08 4.43
CA CYS A 123 -3.09 -7.45 4.96
C CYS A 123 -4.57 -7.89 4.99
N PHE A 124 -5.49 -6.91 5.10
CA PHE A 124 -6.91 -7.09 4.83
C PHE A 124 -7.45 -5.96 3.93
N SER A 125 -8.54 -6.22 3.21
CA SER A 125 -9.13 -5.21 2.32
C SER A 125 -9.53 -3.92 3.04
N ILE A 126 -9.98 -4.02 4.29
CA ILE A 126 -10.32 -2.87 5.13
C ILE A 126 -9.09 -2.06 5.56
N THR A 127 -7.92 -2.69 5.75
CA THR A 127 -6.71 -1.97 6.17
C THR A 127 -6.19 -1.08 5.04
N GLU A 128 -6.30 -1.52 3.78
CA GLU A 128 -6.01 -0.66 2.63
C GLU A 128 -6.89 0.59 2.63
N ALA A 129 -8.21 0.41 2.79
CA ALA A 129 -9.18 1.50 2.79
C ALA A 129 -8.92 2.52 3.92
N VAL A 130 -8.69 2.03 5.14
CA VAL A 130 -8.35 2.90 6.28
C VAL A 130 -7.01 3.62 6.06
N THR A 131 -6.01 2.92 5.50
CA THR A 131 -4.68 3.50 5.23
C THR A 131 -4.74 4.60 4.17
N MET A 132 -5.62 4.50 3.17
CA MET A 132 -5.82 5.56 2.18
C MET A 132 -6.28 6.89 2.82
N GLU A 133 -7.12 6.81 3.86
CA GLU A 133 -7.54 7.99 4.63
C GLU A 133 -6.45 8.45 5.60
N ASP A 134 -5.78 7.51 6.27
CA ASP A 134 -4.65 7.78 7.16
C ASP A 134 -3.45 8.40 6.44
N LEU A 135 -3.32 8.21 5.13
CA LEU A 135 -2.29 8.85 4.31
C LEU A 135 -2.77 10.12 3.60
N GLN A 136 -3.97 10.62 3.93
CA GLN A 136 -4.56 11.84 3.37
C GLN A 136 -4.80 11.76 1.85
N PHE A 137 -4.92 10.56 1.28
CA PHE A 137 -5.31 10.40 -0.13
C PHE A 137 -6.79 10.67 -0.31
N SER A 138 -7.61 10.21 0.64
CA SER A 138 -9.05 10.48 0.72
C SER A 138 -9.38 11.25 2.00
N PRO A 139 -10.42 12.09 2.00
CA PRO A 139 -10.99 12.61 3.24
C PRO A 139 -11.48 11.47 4.15
N ARG A 140 -11.51 11.71 5.46
CA ARG A 140 -12.01 10.75 6.46
C ARG A 140 -13.44 10.32 6.16
N GLY A 141 -13.69 9.01 6.17
CA GLY A 141 -14.98 8.38 5.86
C GLY A 141 -15.42 8.53 4.40
N LYS A 142 -14.51 8.90 3.49
CA LYS A 142 -14.78 9.16 2.07
C LYS A 142 -13.96 8.30 1.10
N VAL A 143 -13.19 7.35 1.61
CA VAL A 143 -12.41 6.44 0.75
C VAL A 143 -13.29 5.58 -0.16
N ARG A 144 -14.52 5.26 0.28
CA ARG A 144 -15.43 4.41 -0.49
C ARG A 144 -15.74 5.03 -1.85
N GLU A 145 -16.03 6.33 -1.90
CA GLU A 145 -16.33 7.03 -3.15
C GLU A 145 -15.13 7.03 -4.12
N ASP A 146 -13.91 7.15 -3.60
CA ASP A 146 -12.68 7.08 -4.41
C ASP A 146 -12.40 5.66 -4.92
N ILE A 147 -12.67 4.63 -4.10
CA ILE A 147 -12.56 3.23 -4.53
C ILE A 147 -13.60 2.90 -5.61
N GLU A 148 -14.86 3.27 -5.41
CA GLU A 148 -15.95 2.98 -6.34
C GLU A 148 -15.82 3.73 -7.67
N SER A 149 -15.17 4.90 -7.67
CA SER A 149 -14.89 5.67 -8.88
C SER A 149 -13.66 5.19 -9.66
N GLY A 150 -12.90 4.23 -9.14
CA GLY A 150 -11.65 3.75 -9.75
C GLY A 150 -10.48 4.73 -9.59
N PHE A 151 -10.57 5.73 -8.70
CA PHE A 151 -9.50 6.70 -8.48
C PHE A 151 -8.17 6.04 -8.09
N PHE A 152 -8.24 4.89 -7.40
CA PHE A 152 -7.09 4.10 -6.96
C PHE A 152 -6.70 2.93 -7.87
N ASP A 153 -7.41 2.74 -8.98
CA ASP A 153 -7.09 1.69 -9.95
C ASP A 153 -5.78 2.02 -10.70
N LEU A 154 -5.25 1.04 -11.43
CA LEU A 154 -3.94 1.15 -12.08
C LEU A 154 -3.86 2.33 -13.09
N ASP A 155 -4.97 2.65 -13.72
CA ASP A 155 -5.17 3.75 -14.67
C ASP A 155 -5.86 4.98 -14.04
N GLY A 156 -6.07 4.95 -12.72
CA GLY A 156 -6.69 6.01 -11.94
C GLY A 156 -5.78 7.22 -11.67
N GLY A 157 -6.24 8.09 -10.77
CA GLY A 157 -5.50 9.31 -10.40
C GLY A 157 -4.30 9.03 -9.49
N LEU A 158 -4.44 8.09 -8.56
CA LEU A 158 -3.37 7.64 -7.67
C LEU A 158 -3.39 6.11 -7.61
N PRO A 159 -2.64 5.39 -8.45
CA PRO A 159 -2.57 3.94 -8.39
C PRO A 159 -2.07 3.44 -7.03
N ILE A 160 -2.87 2.59 -6.38
CA ILE A 160 -2.51 1.97 -5.09
C ILE A 160 -2.41 0.46 -5.24
N GLN A 161 -1.35 -0.14 -4.70
CA GLN A 161 -1.00 -1.56 -4.89
C GLN A 161 -0.90 -1.98 -6.36
N PRO A 162 -0.17 -1.24 -7.23
CA PRO A 162 -0.04 -1.61 -8.65
C PRO A 162 0.56 -3.00 -8.87
N ASP A 163 1.29 -3.54 -7.90
CA ASP A 163 1.89 -4.87 -7.95
C ASP A 163 0.94 -6.00 -7.49
N GLY A 164 -0.24 -5.66 -6.97
CA GLY A 164 -1.23 -6.57 -6.40
C GLY A 164 -1.29 -6.58 -4.87
N GLY A 165 -0.39 -5.86 -4.19
CA GLY A 165 -0.31 -5.69 -2.75
C GLY A 165 -0.08 -6.97 -1.97
N LEU A 166 -0.04 -6.89 -0.64
CA LEU A 166 0.12 -8.10 0.21
C LEU A 166 -0.98 -9.12 -0.09
N LYS A 167 -2.16 -8.63 -0.49
CA LYS A 167 -3.30 -9.41 -0.95
C LYS A 167 -2.93 -10.46 -1.99
N CYS A 168 -2.25 -10.06 -3.08
CA CYS A 168 -1.98 -10.93 -4.23
C CYS A 168 -0.49 -11.14 -4.50
N PHE A 169 0.35 -10.14 -4.24
CA PHE A 169 1.80 -10.26 -4.33
C PHE A 169 2.34 -11.30 -3.34
N GLY A 170 1.84 -11.23 -2.10
CA GLY A 170 2.13 -12.16 -1.02
C GLY A 170 2.63 -11.45 0.24
N HIS A 171 2.39 -12.07 1.41
CA HIS A 171 2.77 -11.54 2.72
C HIS A 171 3.79 -12.46 3.43
N PRO A 172 5.09 -12.43 3.09
CA PRO A 172 6.11 -13.01 3.95
C PRO A 172 6.19 -12.23 5.26
N PHE A 173 6.28 -12.93 6.40
CA PHE A 173 6.03 -12.38 7.75
C PHE A 173 7.11 -11.39 8.28
N LEU A 174 8.05 -10.91 7.45
CA LEU A 174 9.13 -9.96 7.81
C LEU A 174 9.23 -8.82 6.79
N PRO A 175 9.53 -7.58 7.24
CA PRO A 175 8.63 -6.44 7.10
C PRO A 175 8.60 -5.89 5.69
N LEU A 176 7.39 -5.75 5.15
CA LEU A 176 7.15 -4.92 3.98
C LEU A 176 7.49 -3.47 4.34
N ILE A 177 8.41 -2.88 3.59
CA ILE A 177 8.68 -1.45 3.62
C ILE A 177 7.48 -0.78 2.94
N LEU A 178 6.75 0.06 3.68
CA LEU A 178 5.83 1.02 3.08
C LEU A 178 6.65 1.97 2.19
N LEU A 179 6.72 1.68 0.88
CA LEU A 179 7.36 2.54 -0.10
C LEU A 179 6.30 3.50 -0.64
N ILE A 180 6.21 4.69 -0.04
CA ILE A 180 5.59 5.84 -0.72
C ILE A 180 6.62 6.34 -1.73
N SER A 181 6.63 5.78 -2.94
CA SER A 181 7.49 6.28 -4.01
C SER A 181 6.87 7.55 -4.60
N GLY A 182 7.32 8.71 -4.13
CA GLY A 182 7.19 9.96 -4.85
C GLY A 182 8.13 9.95 -6.05
N VAL A 183 7.82 9.19 -7.10
CA VAL A 183 8.51 9.35 -8.38
C VAL A 183 7.95 10.62 -9.01
N THR A 184 8.65 11.74 -8.86
CA THR A 184 8.30 13.02 -9.51
C THR A 184 8.47 12.99 -11.05
N SER A 185 8.61 11.80 -11.63
CA SER A 185 8.57 11.54 -13.07
C SER A 185 7.74 10.28 -13.35
N LYS A 186 6.90 10.32 -14.39
CA LYS A 186 6.01 9.25 -14.86
C LYS A 186 6.74 7.99 -15.40
N SER A 187 7.74 7.48 -14.69
CA SER A 187 8.49 6.30 -15.07
C SER A 187 8.17 5.18 -14.09
N MET A 188 7.29 4.29 -14.53
CA MET A 188 7.06 2.96 -13.94
C MET A 188 8.41 2.23 -13.89
N VAL A 189 9.05 2.18 -12.72
CA VAL A 189 10.20 1.29 -12.53
C VAL A 189 9.66 -0.05 -12.07
N SER A 190 9.16 -0.83 -13.03
CA SER A 190 9.19 -2.28 -12.85
C SER A 190 10.66 -2.65 -12.63
N LEU A 191 10.95 -3.37 -11.55
CA LEU A 191 12.27 -3.93 -11.31
C LEU A 191 12.35 -5.31 -11.98
N PRO A 192 12.88 -5.43 -13.22
CA PRO A 192 13.37 -6.71 -13.68
C PRO A 192 14.63 -7.00 -12.87
N PHE A 193 14.55 -8.01 -12.02
CA PHE A 193 15.76 -8.67 -11.54
C PHE A 193 15.93 -9.94 -12.38
N PRO A 194 17.16 -10.28 -12.77
CA PRO A 194 17.48 -11.46 -13.58
C PRO A 194 17.11 -12.77 -12.89
#